data_AF-A0A0L0VZN1-F1
#
_entry.id   AF-A0A0L0VZN1-F1
#
_cell.length_a   1.000
_cell.length_b   1.000
_cell.length_c   1.000
_cell.angle_alpha   90.00
_cell.angle_beta   90.00
_cell.angle_gamma   90.00
#
_symmetry.space_group_name_H-M   'P 1'
#
loop_
_entity.id
_entity.type
_entity.pdbx_description
1 polymer ?
#
loop_
_entity_poly.entity_id
_entity_poly.type
_entity_poly.pdbx_seq_one_letter_code
_entity_poly.pdbx_strand_id
1 'polypeptide(L)'
;MSLMTSIIGLRYATSRSMIIPTRYLTLPPLAIPSPARASKSPVSRFSSSTSAHSDSSEKGPDDLIASLRSDLKNAMKTKNLVQRDVIKSLLGDLQNSEHNKNRQTHEKVLNSAIKKRVEAAKIALESSPPRIELNEQNLQEVELLKKYLTFFSSNHSNQNFNEEALMKTVHDCISKLGLSPDATLQERQNSLGKLIKSVKDNVDSAVDGKDIANSVRKALELS
;
A
#
# COMPACT_ATOMS: atom_id res chain seq x y z
N MET A 1 -44.69 26.80 38.72
CA MET A 1 -45.15 26.60 37.32
C MET A 1 -43.89 26.36 36.49
N SER A 2 -43.56 25.22 35.90
CA SER A 2 -44.15 23.88 35.77
C SER A 2 -42.97 22.95 35.44
N LEU A 3 -42.89 21.78 36.08
CA LEU A 3 -41.94 20.72 35.77
C LEU A 3 -42.52 19.89 34.62
N MET A 4 -41.75 19.60 33.58
CA MET A 4 -42.01 18.43 32.73
C MET A 4 -40.72 17.65 32.46
N THR A 5 -40.59 16.59 33.24
CA THR A 5 -39.80 15.40 32.97
C THR A 5 -40.35 14.68 31.73
N SER A 6 -39.48 14.24 30.83
CA SER A 6 -39.83 13.30 29.76
C SER A 6 -39.05 12.00 29.97
N ILE A 7 -39.79 10.96 30.35
CA ILE A 7 -39.34 9.58 30.55
C ILE A 7 -39.91 8.76 29.39
N ILE A 8 -39.03 8.32 28.49
CA ILE A 8 -39.30 7.29 27.46
C ILE A 8 -37.96 6.57 27.32
N GLY A 9 -37.77 5.27 27.53
CA GLY A 9 -38.66 4.14 27.65
C GLY A 9 -37.80 2.97 27.17
N LEU A 10 -37.19 2.24 28.12
CA LEU A 10 -36.35 1.07 27.83
C LEU A 10 -37.14 0.04 27.02
N ARG A 11 -36.63 -0.34 25.85
CA ARG A 11 -37.00 -1.59 25.19
C ARG A 11 -35.77 -2.48 25.09
N TYR A 12 -35.71 -3.42 26.03
CA TYR A 12 -34.85 -4.59 25.97
C TYR A 12 -35.22 -5.41 24.73
N ALA A 13 -34.29 -5.52 23.78
CA ALA A 13 -34.37 -6.52 22.72
C ALA A 13 -33.73 -7.81 23.25
N THR A 14 -34.60 -8.75 23.57
CA THR A 14 -34.30 -10.07 24.08
C THR A 14 -33.62 -10.94 23.02
N SER A 15 -32.59 -11.65 23.48
CA SER A 15 -31.91 -12.75 22.82
C SER A 15 -32.86 -13.74 22.14
N ARG A 16 -32.59 -14.06 20.88
CA ARG A 16 -33.01 -15.32 20.27
C ARG A 16 -31.76 -16.09 19.84
N SER A 17 -31.38 -17.04 20.67
CA SER A 17 -30.51 -18.15 20.31
C SER A 17 -31.23 -19.03 19.28
N MET A 18 -30.75 -19.03 18.05
CA MET A 18 -31.12 -20.05 17.07
C MET A 18 -30.28 -21.29 17.37
N ILE A 19 -30.84 -22.17 18.20
CA ILE A 19 -30.40 -23.54 18.39
C ILE A 19 -30.73 -24.28 17.07
N ILE A 20 -29.70 -24.59 16.28
CA ILE A 20 -29.81 -25.47 15.12
C ILE A 20 -29.73 -26.91 15.64
N PRO A 21 -30.79 -27.72 15.53
CA PRO A 21 -30.76 -29.09 15.99
C PRO A 21 -29.92 -29.97 15.05
N THR A 22 -28.94 -30.66 15.65
CA THR A 22 -28.27 -31.83 15.11
C THR A 22 -29.28 -32.87 14.63
N ARG A 23 -29.34 -33.12 13.33
CA ARG A 23 -29.87 -34.37 12.78
C ARG A 23 -28.71 -35.17 12.21
N TYR A 24 -28.30 -36.17 12.98
CA TYR A 24 -27.58 -37.31 12.50
C TYR A 24 -28.47 -38.05 11.50
N LEU A 25 -28.05 -38.12 10.24
CA LEU A 25 -28.54 -39.09 9.27
C LEU A 25 -27.34 -39.93 8.84
N THR A 26 -27.22 -41.06 9.51
CA THR A 26 -26.43 -42.23 9.12
C THR A 26 -26.96 -42.76 7.78
N LEU A 27 -26.16 -42.66 6.73
CA LEU A 27 -26.35 -43.35 5.46
C LEU A 27 -25.22 -44.38 5.28
N PRO A 28 -25.54 -45.61 4.82
CA PRO A 28 -24.58 -46.71 4.69
C PRO A 28 -23.59 -46.52 3.53
N PRO A 29 -22.40 -47.14 3.59
CA PRO A 29 -21.37 -47.02 2.56
C PRO A 29 -21.75 -47.87 1.34
N LEU A 30 -22.06 -47.21 0.22
CA LEU A 30 -22.21 -47.89 -1.07
C LEU A 30 -20.84 -48.05 -1.73
N ALA A 31 -20.59 -49.30 -2.09
CA ALA A 31 -19.34 -49.84 -2.59
C ALA A 31 -18.85 -49.19 -3.88
N ILE A 32 -17.54 -49.01 -3.94
CA ILE A 32 -16.74 -48.61 -5.08
C ILE A 32 -16.71 -49.76 -6.11
N PRO A 33 -17.04 -49.55 -7.39
CA PRO A 33 -16.58 -50.40 -8.47
C PRO A 33 -15.31 -49.79 -9.07
N SER A 34 -14.19 -50.47 -8.85
CA SER A 34 -12.93 -50.25 -9.56
C SER A 34 -13.06 -50.60 -11.04
N PRO A 35 -12.53 -49.78 -11.95
CA PRO A 35 -11.99 -50.26 -13.21
C PRO A 35 -10.47 -50.28 -13.11
N ALA A 36 -9.91 -51.49 -13.05
CA ALA A 36 -8.50 -51.71 -13.36
C ALA A 36 -8.25 -51.36 -14.83
N ARG A 37 -7.39 -50.39 -15.09
CA ARG A 37 -6.73 -50.28 -16.39
C ARG A 37 -5.29 -49.84 -16.23
N ALA A 38 -4.42 -50.83 -16.29
CA ALA A 38 -3.02 -50.66 -16.60
C ALA A 38 -2.89 -49.98 -17.97
N SER A 39 -2.13 -48.89 -18.03
CA SER A 39 -1.43 -48.50 -19.27
C SER A 39 -0.14 -47.77 -18.91
N LYS A 40 0.95 -48.37 -19.37
CA LYS A 40 2.31 -47.84 -19.37
C LYS A 40 2.40 -46.81 -20.48
N SER A 41 2.86 -45.59 -20.20
CA SER A 41 3.49 -44.71 -21.20
C SER A 41 4.16 -43.51 -20.48
N PRO A 42 5.08 -42.78 -21.13
CA PRO A 42 6.46 -42.67 -20.68
C PRO A 42 6.71 -41.38 -19.90
N VAL A 43 7.83 -41.39 -19.17
CA VAL A 43 8.44 -40.23 -18.53
C VAL A 43 8.69 -39.15 -19.58
N SER A 44 7.77 -38.20 -19.69
CA SER A 44 7.97 -36.96 -20.41
C SER A 44 8.94 -36.11 -19.59
N ARG A 45 10.23 -36.15 -19.96
CA ARG A 45 11.22 -35.16 -19.55
C ARG A 45 10.77 -33.80 -20.07
N PHE A 46 10.09 -33.03 -19.23
CA PHE A 46 9.86 -31.63 -19.52
C PHE A 46 11.20 -30.92 -19.34
N SER A 47 11.83 -30.57 -20.46
CA SER A 47 13.02 -29.74 -20.50
C SER A 47 12.72 -28.42 -19.80
N SER A 48 13.30 -28.24 -18.62
CA SER A 48 13.35 -26.94 -17.97
C SER A 48 14.27 -26.05 -18.78
N SER A 49 13.70 -25.21 -19.64
CA SER A 49 14.39 -24.06 -20.19
C SER A 49 14.69 -23.12 -19.02
N THR A 50 15.91 -23.18 -18.50
CA THR A 50 16.45 -22.14 -17.64
C THR A 50 16.65 -20.91 -18.52
N SER A 51 15.66 -20.02 -18.55
CA SER A 51 15.87 -18.66 -19.06
C SER A 51 16.86 -18.00 -18.12
N ALA A 52 18.07 -17.77 -18.63
CA ALA A 52 19.07 -16.94 -17.97
C ALA A 52 18.42 -15.58 -17.70
N HIS A 53 18.21 -15.25 -16.43
CA HIS A 53 17.89 -13.89 -16.03
C HIS A 53 19.15 -13.06 -16.25
N SER A 54 19.08 -12.15 -17.22
CA SER A 54 20.04 -11.08 -17.39
C SER A 54 20.17 -10.30 -16.09
N ASP A 55 21.41 -10.20 -15.64
CA ASP A 55 21.87 -9.36 -14.55
C ASP A 55 21.82 -7.90 -15.03
N SER A 56 20.76 -7.18 -14.71
CA SER A 56 20.70 -5.73 -14.80
C SER A 56 20.08 -5.20 -13.51
N SER A 57 20.92 -4.59 -12.69
CA SER A 57 20.66 -4.13 -11.33
C SER A 57 19.70 -2.95 -11.27
N GLU A 58 18.42 -3.17 -11.49
CA GLU A 58 17.37 -2.27 -11.02
C GLU A 58 16.39 -3.09 -10.20
N LYS A 59 16.33 -2.81 -8.88
CA LYS A 59 15.44 -3.52 -7.95
C LYS A 59 13.99 -3.19 -8.26
N GLY A 60 13.43 -3.94 -9.21
CA GLY A 60 12.12 -3.67 -9.77
C GLY A 60 10.97 -4.11 -8.85
N PRO A 61 9.71 -3.80 -9.24
CA PRO A 61 8.52 -4.29 -8.55
C PRO A 61 8.46 -5.83 -8.46
N ASP A 62 9.06 -6.54 -9.41
CA ASP A 62 9.11 -8.01 -9.44
C ASP A 62 10.13 -8.56 -8.42
N ASP A 63 11.19 -7.82 -8.13
CA ASP A 63 12.20 -8.20 -7.13
C ASP A 63 11.64 -8.14 -5.71
N LEU A 64 10.73 -7.20 -5.45
CA LEU A 64 9.98 -7.18 -4.19
C LEU A 64 9.17 -8.47 -4.02
N ILE A 65 8.42 -8.87 -5.05
CA ILE A 65 7.57 -10.07 -4.98
C ILE A 65 8.44 -11.32 -4.80
N ALA A 66 9.58 -11.40 -5.49
CA ALA A 66 10.54 -12.48 -5.32
C ALA A 66 11.10 -12.53 -3.88
N SER A 67 11.49 -11.37 -3.32
CA SER A 67 11.95 -11.26 -1.92
C SER A 67 10.87 -11.71 -0.94
N LEU A 68 9.63 -11.22 -1.09
CA LEU A 68 8.51 -11.60 -0.23
C LEU A 68 8.24 -13.10 -0.25
N ARG A 69 8.32 -13.76 -1.41
CA ARG A 69 8.16 -15.22 -1.52
C ARG A 69 9.32 -15.97 -0.84
N SER A 70 10.54 -15.46 -0.97
CA SER A 70 11.72 -16.03 -0.28
C SER A 70 11.59 -15.89 1.23
N ASP A 71 11.23 -14.71 1.71
CA ASP A 71 11.04 -14.41 3.13
C ASP A 71 9.85 -15.17 3.72
N LEU A 72 8.79 -15.40 2.94
CA LEU A 72 7.69 -16.28 3.33
C LEU A 72 8.18 -17.71 3.58
N LYS A 73 9.00 -18.24 2.66
CA LYS A 73 9.58 -19.58 2.82
C LYS A 73 10.48 -19.66 4.05
N ASN A 74 11.27 -18.62 4.32
CA ASN A 74 12.09 -18.55 5.52
C ASN A 74 11.24 -18.47 6.80
N ALA A 75 10.22 -17.60 6.84
CA ALA A 75 9.30 -17.49 7.97
C ALA A 75 8.58 -18.81 8.28
N MET A 76 8.23 -19.58 7.24
CA MET A 76 7.66 -20.93 7.41
C MET A 76 8.66 -21.92 8.00
N LYS A 77 9.93 -21.86 7.61
CA LYS A 77 10.99 -22.73 8.14
C LYS A 77 11.30 -22.41 9.61
N THR A 78 11.42 -21.12 9.93
CA THR A 78 11.70 -20.64 11.29
C THR A 78 10.47 -20.63 12.19
N LYS A 79 9.30 -21.01 11.65
CA LYS A 79 8.00 -21.01 12.35
C LYS A 79 7.62 -19.64 12.92
N ASN A 80 8.09 -18.56 12.31
CA ASN A 80 7.67 -17.21 12.67
C ASN A 80 6.28 -16.93 12.09
N LEU A 81 5.24 -17.16 12.90
CA LEU A 81 3.85 -17.02 12.49
C LEU A 81 3.49 -15.59 12.12
N VAL A 82 3.96 -14.61 12.90
CA VAL A 82 3.69 -13.18 12.68
C VAL A 82 4.24 -12.75 11.33
N GLN A 83 5.52 -13.02 11.07
CA GLN A 83 6.14 -12.65 9.80
C GLN A 83 5.49 -13.36 8.61
N ARG A 84 5.15 -14.64 8.77
CA ARG A 84 4.43 -15.41 7.73
C ARG A 84 3.10 -14.76 7.38
N ASP A 85 2.30 -14.41 8.37
CA ASP A 85 0.94 -13.90 8.17
C ASP A 85 0.95 -12.48 7.59
N VAL A 86 1.88 -11.64 8.05
CA VAL A 86 2.12 -10.32 7.46
C VAL A 86 2.51 -10.41 5.98
N ILE A 87 3.46 -11.29 5.64
CA ILE A 87 3.91 -11.44 4.25
C ILE A 87 2.80 -11.99 3.37
N LYS A 88 2.02 -12.96 3.85
CA LYS A 88 0.84 -13.48 3.12
C LYS A 88 -0.21 -12.40 2.87
N SER A 89 -0.51 -11.60 3.90
CA SER A 89 -1.43 -10.47 3.80
C SER A 89 -0.95 -9.48 2.74
N LEU A 90 0.33 -9.09 2.75
CA LEU A 90 0.88 -8.16 1.76
C LEU A 90 0.88 -8.72 0.34
N LEU A 91 1.24 -10.00 0.15
CA LEU A 91 1.16 -10.65 -1.16
C LEU A 91 -0.28 -10.69 -1.69
N GLY A 92 -1.26 -10.94 -0.81
CA GLY A 92 -2.67 -10.87 -1.16
C GLY A 92 -3.11 -9.46 -1.56
N ASP A 93 -2.69 -8.44 -0.82
CA ASP A 93 -2.98 -7.03 -1.15
C ASP A 93 -2.37 -6.62 -2.51
N LEU A 94 -1.14 -7.06 -2.79
CA LEU A 94 -0.48 -6.82 -4.08
C LEU A 94 -1.26 -7.48 -5.22
N GLN A 95 -1.59 -8.77 -5.09
CA GLN A 95 -2.38 -9.48 -6.10
C GLN A 95 -3.77 -8.84 -6.31
N ASN A 96 -4.45 -8.45 -5.23
CA ASN A 96 -5.73 -7.76 -5.31
C ASN A 96 -5.62 -6.42 -6.05
N SER A 97 -4.50 -5.70 -5.87
CA SER A 97 -4.25 -4.44 -6.56
C SER A 97 -4.03 -4.61 -8.07
N GLU A 98 -3.49 -5.75 -8.50
CA GLU A 98 -3.28 -6.07 -9.92
C GLU A 98 -4.59 -6.37 -10.65
N HIS A 99 -5.55 -6.98 -9.96
CA HIS A 99 -6.88 -7.28 -10.50
C HIS A 99 -7.85 -6.09 -10.41
N ASN A 100 -7.49 -5.02 -9.71
CA ASN A 100 -8.33 -3.84 -9.58
C ASN A 100 -8.29 -2.99 -10.87
N LYS A 101 -9.43 -2.42 -11.26
CA LYS A 101 -9.53 -1.52 -12.43
C LYS A 101 -8.58 -0.33 -12.33
N ASN A 102 -8.34 0.14 -11.10
CA ASN A 102 -7.36 1.17 -10.80
C ASN A 102 -6.12 0.49 -10.18
N ARG A 103 -5.23 -0.03 -11.04
CA ARG A 103 -3.99 -0.68 -10.61
C ARG A 103 -3.16 0.29 -9.77
N GLN A 104 -2.87 -0.11 -8.53
CA GLN A 104 -1.99 0.66 -7.64
C GLN A 104 -0.54 0.21 -7.84
N THR A 105 0.40 1.14 -7.69
CA THR A 105 1.82 0.79 -7.66
C THR A 105 2.12 -0.04 -6.41
N HIS A 106 3.07 -0.97 -6.49
CA HIS A 106 3.42 -1.84 -5.35
C HIS A 106 3.83 -1.02 -4.12
N GLU A 107 4.50 0.12 -4.32
CA GLU A 107 4.84 1.06 -3.26
C GLU A 107 3.59 1.64 -2.56
N LYS A 108 2.55 2.00 -3.32
CA LYS A 108 1.30 2.54 -2.75
C LYS A 108 0.57 1.47 -1.94
N VAL A 109 0.58 0.23 -2.41
CA VAL A 109 -0.02 -0.91 -1.69
C VAL A 109 0.73 -1.15 -0.38
N LEU A 110 2.06 -1.19 -0.40
CA LEU A 110 2.87 -1.33 0.82
C LEU A 110 2.63 -0.18 1.80
N ASN A 111 2.65 1.06 1.32
CA ASN A 111 2.36 2.24 2.14
C ASN A 111 0.94 2.21 2.72
N SER A 112 -0.05 1.74 1.95
CA SER A 112 -1.42 1.55 2.45
C SER A 112 -1.47 0.48 3.56
N ALA A 113 -0.79 -0.65 3.37
CA ALA A 113 -0.71 -1.73 4.35
C ALA A 113 -0.06 -1.29 5.67
N ILE A 114 0.95 -0.41 5.59
CA ILE A 114 1.58 0.21 6.77
C ILE A 114 0.59 1.15 7.47
N LYS A 115 -0.06 2.06 6.72
CA LYS A 115 -1.02 3.02 7.27
C LYS A 115 -2.17 2.32 8.01
N LYS A 116 -2.76 1.29 7.41
CA LYS A 116 -3.85 0.52 8.01
C LYS A 116 -3.46 -0.06 9.38
N ARG A 117 -2.24 -0.59 9.52
CA ARG A 117 -1.75 -1.16 10.79
C ARG A 117 -1.42 -0.10 11.82
N VAL A 118 -0.87 1.04 11.41
CA VAL A 118 -0.68 2.20 12.31
C VAL A 118 -2.01 2.73 12.83
N GLU A 119 -3.02 2.84 11.97
CA GLU A 119 -4.37 3.25 12.36
C GLU A 119 -5.00 2.22 13.30
N ALA A 120 -4.89 0.92 13.00
CA ALA A 120 -5.37 -0.15 13.88
C ALA A 120 -4.68 -0.12 15.27
N ALA A 121 -3.37 0.17 15.31
CA ALA A 121 -2.63 0.33 16.55
C ALA A 121 -3.18 1.50 17.39
N LYS A 122 -3.48 2.65 16.76
CA LYS A 122 -4.08 3.80 17.45
C LYS A 122 -5.46 3.47 18.00
N ILE A 123 -6.31 2.83 17.17
CA ILE A 123 -7.66 2.41 17.58
C ILE A 123 -7.59 1.45 18.78
N ALA A 124 -6.61 0.56 18.84
CA ALA A 124 -6.42 -0.36 19.96
C ALA A 124 -6.03 0.33 21.28
N LEU A 125 -5.34 1.47 21.22
CA LEU A 125 -5.04 2.29 22.40
C LEU A 125 -6.24 3.14 22.83
N GLU A 126 -6.98 3.67 21.86
CA GLU A 126 -8.16 4.53 22.09
C GLU A 126 -9.40 3.73 22.52
N SER A 127 -9.41 2.40 22.34
CA SER A 127 -10.53 1.56 22.78
C SER A 127 -10.66 1.55 24.30
N SER A 128 -11.89 1.41 24.81
CA SER A 128 -12.16 1.26 26.25
C SER A 128 -12.74 -0.13 26.54
N PRO A 129 -12.01 -1.03 27.24
CA PRO A 129 -10.66 -0.86 27.80
C PRO A 129 -9.54 -0.88 26.72
N PRO A 130 -8.39 -0.21 26.97
CA PRO A 130 -7.26 -0.22 26.04
C PRO A 130 -6.69 -1.62 25.82
N ARG A 131 -6.46 -1.99 24.56
CA ARG A 131 -5.94 -3.30 24.15
C ARG A 131 -4.46 -3.19 23.78
N ILE A 132 -3.61 -3.13 24.80
CA ILE A 132 -2.16 -2.88 24.65
C ILE A 132 -1.48 -3.99 23.83
N GLU A 133 -1.80 -5.26 24.07
CA GLU A 133 -1.22 -6.38 23.30
C GLU A 133 -1.50 -6.26 21.79
N LEU A 134 -2.71 -5.83 21.42
CA LEU A 134 -3.09 -5.65 20.02
C LEU A 134 -2.36 -4.44 19.40
N ASN A 135 -2.15 -3.38 20.16
CA ASN A 135 -1.32 -2.25 19.73
C ASN A 135 0.12 -2.70 19.43
N GLU A 136 0.74 -3.42 20.36
CA GLU A 136 2.11 -3.94 20.21
C GLU A 136 2.23 -4.86 18.99
N GLN A 137 1.27 -5.78 18.81
CA GLN A 137 1.24 -6.65 17.62
C GLN A 137 1.20 -5.83 16.33
N ASN A 138 0.29 -4.85 16.21
CA ASN A 138 0.20 -4.02 15.01
C ASN A 138 1.48 -3.21 14.76
N LEU A 139 2.15 -2.71 15.81
CA LEU A 139 3.41 -2.00 15.67
C LEU A 139 4.56 -2.94 15.22
N GLN A 140 4.63 -4.16 15.76
CA GLN A 140 5.58 -5.17 15.29
C GLN A 140 5.38 -5.50 13.81
N GLU A 141 4.12 -5.63 13.36
CA GLU A 141 3.82 -5.85 11.94
C GLU A 141 4.27 -4.67 11.06
N VAL A 142 4.11 -3.43 11.53
CA VAL A 142 4.58 -2.22 10.84
C VAL A 142 6.10 -2.24 10.67
N GLU A 143 6.84 -2.63 11.71
CA GLU A 143 8.31 -2.74 11.63
C GLU A 143 8.76 -3.77 10.60
N LEU A 144 8.05 -4.90 10.51
CA LEU A 144 8.32 -5.91 9.48
C LEU A 144 8.09 -5.37 8.07
N LEU A 145 6.98 -4.64 7.85
CA LEU A 145 6.65 -4.08 6.53
C LEU A 145 7.63 -2.98 6.11
N LYS A 146 8.10 -2.15 7.05
CA LYS A 146 9.06 -1.07 6.77
C LYS A 146 10.35 -1.58 6.13
N LYS A 147 10.79 -2.81 6.42
CA LYS A 147 11.98 -3.42 5.81
C LYS A 147 11.89 -3.46 4.28
N TYR A 148 10.69 -3.65 3.74
CA TYR A 148 10.45 -3.72 2.30
C TYR A 148 10.37 -2.35 1.62
N LEU A 149 10.35 -1.24 2.38
CA LEU A 149 10.43 0.10 1.78
C LEU A 149 11.77 0.34 1.09
N THR A 150 12.83 -0.35 1.54
CA THR A 150 14.18 -0.25 0.98
C THR A 150 14.25 -0.59 -0.52
N PHE A 151 13.34 -1.43 -1.00
CA PHE A 151 13.20 -1.74 -2.44
C PHE A 151 12.80 -0.50 -3.23
N PHE A 152 11.94 0.35 -2.66
CA PHE A 152 11.46 1.58 -3.29
C PHE A 152 12.33 2.79 -2.96
N SER A 153 13.10 2.75 -1.87
CA SER A 153 14.05 3.81 -1.53
C SER A 153 15.13 3.99 -2.59
N SER A 154 15.42 2.97 -3.42
CA SER A 154 16.30 3.14 -4.58
C SER A 154 15.74 4.11 -5.64
N ASN A 155 14.42 4.28 -5.73
CA ASN A 155 13.79 5.26 -6.61
C ASN A 155 13.60 6.64 -5.96
N HIS A 156 13.84 6.77 -4.65
CA HIS A 156 13.60 8.00 -3.90
C HIS A 156 14.83 8.54 -3.16
N SER A 157 15.94 7.79 -3.12
CA SER A 157 17.23 8.25 -2.61
C SER A 157 18.07 8.82 -3.76
N ASN A 158 18.41 10.11 -3.66
CA ASN A 158 19.41 10.82 -4.46
C ASN A 158 18.96 11.39 -5.81
N GLN A 159 17.76 11.96 -5.88
CA GLN A 159 17.68 13.28 -6.48
C GLN A 159 17.98 14.28 -5.34
N ASN A 160 19.23 14.49 -4.91
CA ASN A 160 20.01 15.61 -5.45
C ASN A 160 19.58 16.08 -6.85
N PHE A 161 18.28 16.38 -7.01
CA PHE A 161 17.91 17.35 -8.01
C PHE A 161 18.61 18.60 -7.55
N ASN A 162 19.26 19.24 -8.50
CA ASN A 162 19.94 20.49 -8.31
C ASN A 162 18.85 21.52 -7.94
N GLU A 163 18.40 21.53 -6.68
CA GLU A 163 17.30 22.35 -6.16
C GLU A 163 17.60 23.82 -6.46
N GLU A 164 18.88 24.16 -6.40
CA GLU A 164 19.44 25.43 -6.82
C GLU A 164 19.20 25.71 -8.31
N ALA A 165 19.46 24.76 -9.21
CA ALA A 165 19.17 24.91 -10.65
C ALA A 165 17.65 24.99 -10.94
N LEU A 166 16.83 24.22 -10.21
CA LEU A 166 15.37 24.28 -10.34
C LEU A 166 14.84 25.64 -9.86
N MET A 167 15.28 26.11 -8.69
CA MET A 167 14.93 27.42 -8.16
C MET A 167 15.40 28.54 -9.08
N LYS A 168 16.61 28.45 -9.65
CA LYS A 168 17.10 29.39 -10.66
C LYS A 168 16.19 29.44 -11.89
N THR A 169 15.80 28.27 -12.40
CA THR A 169 14.89 28.16 -13.55
C THR A 169 13.51 28.74 -13.23
N VAL A 170 13.00 28.50 -12.01
CA VAL A 170 11.75 29.10 -11.50
C VAL A 170 11.85 30.62 -11.46
N HIS A 171 12.94 31.17 -10.92
CA HIS A 171 13.18 32.62 -10.91
C HIS A 171 13.28 33.20 -12.32
N ASP A 172 13.99 32.53 -13.25
CA ASP A 172 14.06 32.94 -14.66
C ASP A 172 12.68 32.96 -15.32
N CYS A 173 11.83 31.97 -15.03
CA CYS A 173 10.44 31.91 -15.52
C CYS A 173 9.55 33.00 -14.88
N ILE A 174 9.74 33.32 -13.60
CA ILE A 174 9.04 34.42 -12.91
C ILE A 174 9.42 35.76 -13.56
N SER A 175 10.71 35.98 -13.82
CA SER A 175 11.20 37.18 -14.52
C SER A 175 10.68 37.28 -15.95
N LYS A 176 10.67 36.17 -16.72
CA LYS A 176 10.10 36.14 -18.08
C LYS A 176 8.61 36.45 -18.12
N LEU A 177 7.87 36.07 -17.08
CA LEU A 177 6.43 36.33 -16.96
C LEU A 177 6.12 37.72 -16.37
N GLY A 178 7.14 38.50 -16.01
CA GLY A 178 6.96 39.86 -15.47
C GLY A 178 6.28 39.90 -14.11
N LEU A 179 6.33 38.80 -13.35
CA LEU A 179 5.77 38.73 -12.01
C LEU A 179 6.74 39.43 -11.05
N SER A 180 6.41 40.68 -10.71
CA SER A 180 7.12 41.44 -9.66
C SER A 180 6.89 40.79 -8.29
N PRO A 181 7.87 40.81 -7.36
CA PRO A 181 7.68 40.35 -5.98
C PRO A 181 6.52 41.06 -5.26
N ASP A 182 6.13 42.27 -5.71
CA ASP A 182 5.02 43.05 -5.14
C ASP A 182 3.64 42.65 -5.70
N ALA A 183 3.54 41.59 -6.51
CA ALA A 183 2.28 41.16 -7.11
C ALA A 183 1.24 40.70 -6.07
N THR A 184 -0.02 41.02 -6.35
CA THR A 184 -1.15 40.67 -5.48
C THR A 184 -1.29 39.15 -5.37
N LEU A 185 -1.72 38.64 -4.21
CA LEU A 185 -1.88 37.20 -3.96
C LEU A 185 -2.74 36.50 -5.04
N GLN A 186 -3.77 37.19 -5.54
CA GLN A 186 -4.64 36.71 -6.60
C GLN A 186 -3.93 36.60 -7.96
N GLU A 187 -3.02 37.52 -8.28
CA GLU A 187 -2.22 37.49 -9.51
C GLU A 187 -1.18 36.36 -9.47
N ARG A 188 -0.59 36.11 -8.29
CA ARG A 188 0.29 34.96 -8.05
C ARG A 188 -0.46 33.64 -8.23
N GLN A 189 -1.69 33.52 -7.74
CA GLN A 189 -2.52 32.32 -7.93
C GLN A 189 -2.94 32.12 -9.39
N ASN A 190 -3.34 33.19 -10.08
CA ASN A 190 -3.75 33.12 -11.49
C ASN A 190 -2.59 32.75 -12.43
N SER A 191 -1.36 33.13 -12.07
CA SER A 191 -0.15 32.83 -12.85
C SER A 191 0.49 31.48 -12.50
N LEU A 192 0.14 30.87 -11.36
CA LEU A 192 0.70 29.60 -10.88
C LEU A 192 0.64 28.48 -11.93
N GLY A 193 -0.52 28.27 -12.55
CA GLY A 193 -0.68 27.21 -13.55
C GLY A 193 0.18 27.43 -14.80
N LYS A 194 0.33 28.69 -15.22
CA LYS A 194 1.18 29.07 -16.37
C LYS A 194 2.66 28.91 -16.02
N LEU A 195 3.05 29.27 -14.80
CA LEU A 195 4.41 29.16 -14.31
C LEU A 195 4.84 27.69 -14.15
N ILE A 196 4.00 26.84 -13.55
CA ILE A 196 4.26 25.39 -13.47
C ILE A 196 4.44 24.79 -14.87
N LYS A 197 3.59 25.18 -15.83
CA LYS A 197 3.71 24.72 -17.22
C LYS A 197 5.02 25.19 -17.84
N SER A 198 5.35 26.47 -17.72
CA SER A 198 6.59 27.04 -18.27
C SER A 198 7.84 26.41 -17.65
N VAL A 199 7.87 26.20 -16.33
CA VAL A 199 8.99 25.53 -15.65
C VAL A 199 9.10 24.08 -16.13
N LYS A 200 7.98 23.36 -16.24
CA LYS A 200 7.99 21.99 -16.77
C LYS A 200 8.51 21.91 -18.21
N ASP A 201 8.24 22.91 -19.05
CA ASP A 201 8.74 22.94 -20.43
C ASP A 201 10.26 23.26 -20.50
N ASN A 202 10.84 23.85 -19.46
CA ASN A 202 12.27 24.22 -19.39
C ASN A 202 13.11 23.26 -18.52
N VAL A 203 12.46 22.32 -17.84
CA VAL A 203 13.09 21.39 -16.90
C VAL A 203 13.00 19.97 -17.48
N ASP A 204 14.03 19.16 -17.25
CA ASP A 204 14.07 17.79 -17.75
C ASP A 204 12.84 17.00 -17.30
N SER A 205 12.36 16.12 -18.19
CA SER A 205 11.18 15.25 -17.93
C SER A 205 11.37 14.28 -16.77
N ALA A 206 12.57 14.24 -16.18
CA ALA A 206 12.91 13.46 -15.00
C ALA A 206 12.44 14.11 -13.68
N VAL A 207 12.09 15.40 -13.66
CA VAL A 207 11.59 16.08 -12.45
C VAL A 207 10.10 15.79 -12.25
N ASP A 208 9.74 15.36 -11.03
CA ASP A 208 8.34 15.15 -10.67
C ASP A 208 7.55 16.47 -10.69
N GLY A 209 6.36 16.44 -11.28
CA GLY A 209 5.48 17.60 -11.36
C GLY A 209 5.04 18.10 -9.97
N LYS A 210 5.04 17.21 -8.97
CA LYS A 210 4.75 17.57 -7.58
C LYS A 210 5.84 18.46 -6.99
N ASP A 211 7.10 18.16 -7.27
CA ASP A 211 8.24 18.93 -6.75
C ASP A 211 8.35 20.29 -7.44
N ILE A 212 8.11 20.35 -8.75
CA ILE A 212 7.99 21.62 -9.49
C ILE A 212 6.91 22.50 -8.87
N ALA A 213 5.72 21.95 -8.64
CA ALA A 213 4.61 22.69 -8.06
C ALA A 213 4.92 23.21 -6.64
N ASN A 214 5.61 22.40 -5.83
CA ASN A 214 6.02 22.80 -4.48
C ASN A 214 7.07 23.91 -4.52
N SER A 215 8.10 23.80 -5.37
CA SER A 215 9.14 24.82 -5.52
C SER A 215 8.58 26.15 -6.03
N VAL A 216 7.65 26.11 -6.99
CA VAL A 216 6.98 27.32 -7.48
C VAL A 216 6.12 27.98 -6.40
N ARG A 217 5.38 27.21 -5.60
CA ARG A 217 4.59 27.76 -4.47
C ARG A 217 5.49 28.38 -3.40
N LYS A 218 6.63 27.74 -3.11
CA LYS A 218 7.65 28.25 -2.18
C LYS A 218 8.25 29.57 -2.68
N ALA A 219 8.56 29.67 -3.98
CA ALA A 219 9.08 30.90 -4.59
C ALA A 219 8.05 32.06 -4.64
N LEU A 220 6.75 31.75 -4.67
CA LEU A 220 5.66 32.74 -4.65
C LEU A 220 5.11 33.02 -3.24
N GLU A 221 5.70 32.44 -2.19
CA GLU A 221 5.25 32.55 -0.80
C GLU A 221 3.77 32.12 -0.58
N LEU A 222 3.29 31.17 -1.39
CA LEU A 222 1.91 30.65 -1.31
C LEU A 222 1.81 29.40 -0.40
N SER A 223 2.69 29.29 0.60
CA SER A 223 2.83 28.09 1.46
C SER A 223 1.58 27.77 2.26
#